data_AF-A0A9W8JLC4-F1
#
_entry.id   AF-A0A9W8JLC4-F1
#
_cell.length_a   1.000
_cell.length_b   1.000
_cell.length_c   1.000
_cell.angle_alpha   90.00
_cell.angle_beta   90.00
_cell.angle_gamma   90.00
#
_symmetry.space_group_name_H-M   'P 1'
#
loop_
_entity.id
_entity.type
_entity.pdbx_description
1 polymer ?
#
loop_
_entity_poly.entity_id
_entity_poly.type
_entity_poly.pdbx_seq_one_letter_code
_entity_poly.pdbx_strand_id
1 'polypeptide(L)'
;MAQISHEWYCLEAIANLDDMPLIPIATLEKVWPHEYVVAGDEPQDSDASGLETDTGATAQLVIYPTEIDAFRRQSVLSAENMTRLTAVLKGAAHPNAVVDLSRFPLTANQILSILEELRDFRRLDVSHSQAVDNHVFLHILKTYKRLRWINILHCPISTDDLKELMTKDPQRFRSIETILHPAFLTGKLPADFPKAFRVTYITDDWPGYEHVTLPFFSADQLVQNIFDILFNIRSSFRMPSLTTVASSHLAQGQNWFDRAIQIVPGRDLDDRSDFRAYVHQREGYQLVVQANRNEGCTEF
;
A
#
# COMPACT_ATOMS: atom_id res chain seq x y z
N MET A 1 22.19 3.64 -41.02
CA MET A 1 21.28 3.70 -39.86
C MET A 1 21.94 4.61 -38.84
N ALA A 2 21.34 5.77 -38.56
CA ALA A 2 21.89 6.71 -37.58
C ALA A 2 21.68 6.15 -36.17
N GLN A 3 22.75 6.14 -35.37
CA GLN A 3 22.71 5.74 -33.98
C GLN A 3 22.05 6.89 -33.21
N ILE A 4 20.78 6.71 -32.83
CA ILE A 4 20.07 7.66 -31.97
C ILE A 4 20.79 7.61 -30.61
N SER A 5 21.31 8.76 -30.15
CA SER A 5 22.07 8.83 -28.90
C SER A 5 21.16 8.67 -27.70
N HIS A 6 21.67 8.04 -26.64
CA HIS A 6 21.03 7.87 -25.34
C HIS A 6 20.42 9.18 -24.80
N GLU A 7 21.14 10.28 -24.99
CA GLU A 7 20.74 11.64 -24.62
C GLU A 7 19.40 12.05 -25.25
N TRP A 8 19.13 11.66 -26.50
CA TRP A 8 17.88 11.99 -27.17
C TRP A 8 16.66 11.33 -26.50
N TYR A 9 16.79 10.09 -26.02
CA TYR A 9 15.70 9.39 -25.33
C TYR A 9 15.42 9.95 -23.94
N CYS A 10 16.47 10.31 -23.19
CA CYS A 10 16.29 11.00 -21.90
C CYS A 10 15.61 12.35 -22.10
N LEU A 11 16.05 13.13 -23.10
CA LEU A 11 15.44 14.41 -23.40
C LEU A 11 14.01 14.29 -23.90
N GLU A 12 13.67 13.26 -24.69
CA GLU A 12 12.30 12.98 -25.10
C GLU A 12 11.42 12.58 -23.91
N ALA A 13 11.92 11.72 -23.00
CA ALA A 13 11.21 11.35 -21.78
C ALA A 13 11.01 12.54 -20.83
N ILE A 14 12.00 13.44 -20.72
CA ILE A 14 11.92 14.66 -19.91
C ILE A 14 10.99 15.69 -20.53
N ALA A 15 11.09 15.93 -21.84
CA ALA A 15 10.22 16.87 -22.56
C ALA A 15 8.74 16.44 -22.48
N ASN A 16 8.50 15.14 -22.45
CA ASN A 16 7.20 14.53 -22.21
C ASN A 16 6.65 14.82 -20.79
N LEU A 17 7.50 15.20 -19.83
CA LEU A 17 7.10 15.59 -18.47
C LEU A 17 6.91 17.11 -18.30
N ASP A 18 7.11 17.93 -19.33
CA ASP A 18 7.03 19.40 -19.22
C ASP A 18 5.63 19.91 -18.78
N ASP A 19 4.58 19.13 -19.05
CA ASP A 19 3.21 19.45 -18.61
C ASP A 19 2.87 18.93 -17.20
N MET A 20 3.77 18.17 -16.55
CA MET A 20 3.56 17.68 -15.19
C MET A 20 4.06 18.69 -14.16
N PRO A 21 3.23 19.08 -13.17
CA PRO A 21 3.69 19.93 -12.07
C PRO A 21 4.71 19.16 -11.22
N LEU A 22 5.99 19.47 -11.40
CA LEU A 22 7.06 18.94 -10.55
C LEU A 22 6.95 19.55 -9.15
N ILE A 23 7.08 18.72 -8.12
CA ILE A 23 7.15 19.17 -6.74
C ILE A 23 8.64 19.37 -6.40
N PRO A 24 9.11 20.62 -6.18
CA PRO A 24 10.50 20.86 -5.81
C PRO A 24 10.85 20.17 -4.49
N ILE A 25 12.10 19.71 -4.34
CA ILE A 25 12.57 19.11 -3.08
C ILE A 25 12.38 20.07 -1.89
N ALA A 26 12.59 21.38 -2.08
CA ALA A 26 12.33 22.40 -1.07
C ALA A 26 10.87 22.45 -0.60
N THR A 27 9.91 22.08 -1.46
CA THR A 27 8.50 21.95 -1.08
C THR A 27 8.28 20.72 -0.22
N LEU A 28 8.96 19.61 -0.50
CA LEU A 28 8.92 18.40 0.33
C LEU A 28 9.59 18.65 1.68
N GLU A 29 10.76 19.27 1.71
CA GLU A 29 11.49 19.69 2.92
C GLU A 29 10.65 20.60 3.82
N LYS A 30 9.89 21.52 3.23
CA LYS A 30 9.00 22.42 3.98
C LYS A 30 7.83 21.68 4.64
N VAL A 31 7.32 20.63 3.98
CA VAL A 31 6.15 19.88 4.47
C VAL A 31 6.55 18.75 5.42
N TRP A 32 7.74 18.18 5.24
CA TRP A 32 8.31 17.10 6.06
C TRP A 32 9.74 17.43 6.55
N PRO A 33 9.92 18.48 7.37
CA PRO A 33 11.26 18.96 7.73
C PRO A 33 12.09 17.92 8.47
N HIS A 34 11.48 17.03 9.27
CA HIS A 34 12.18 16.02 10.06
C HIS A 34 12.77 14.87 9.23
N GLU A 35 12.25 14.60 8.03
CA GLU A 35 12.80 13.56 7.14
C GLU A 35 13.99 14.08 6.32
N TYR A 36 14.04 15.39 6.08
CA TYR A 36 15.04 16.04 5.22
C TYR A 36 15.97 16.99 5.97
N VAL A 37 16.02 16.92 7.31
CA VAL A 37 17.15 17.53 8.03
C VAL A 37 18.39 16.78 7.59
N VAL A 38 19.11 17.35 6.62
CA VAL A 38 20.51 17.02 6.37
C VAL A 38 21.17 17.20 7.72
N ALA A 39 21.66 16.11 8.31
CA ALA A 39 22.44 16.16 9.52
C ALA A 39 23.64 17.08 9.22
N GLY A 40 23.49 18.36 9.57
CA GLY A 40 24.61 19.27 9.67
C GLY A 40 25.55 18.65 10.70
N ASP A 41 26.84 18.74 10.43
CA ASP A 41 27.93 18.18 11.23
C ASP A 41 27.86 18.64 12.70
N GLU A 42 26.94 18.09 13.49
CA GLU A 42 26.94 18.23 14.93
C GLU A 42 27.96 17.25 15.50
N PRO A 43 28.95 17.74 16.27
CA PRO A 43 29.94 16.88 16.89
C PRO A 43 29.23 15.92 17.84
N GLN A 44 29.35 14.64 17.51
CA GLN A 44 28.73 13.51 18.17
C GLN A 44 29.39 13.26 19.54
N ASP A 45 28.97 14.00 20.56
CA ASP A 45 29.19 13.61 21.95
C ASP A 45 28.12 12.56 22.34
N SER A 46 28.59 11.33 22.38
CA SER A 46 27.85 10.14 22.78
C SER A 46 27.63 10.18 24.29
N ASP A 47 26.39 10.01 24.74
CA ASP A 47 26.02 9.19 25.92
C ASP A 47 24.53 9.33 26.23
N ALA A 48 23.70 8.49 25.61
CA ALA A 48 22.34 8.23 26.08
C ALA A 48 21.89 6.83 25.67
N SER A 49 22.24 5.86 26.51
CA SER A 49 21.68 4.50 26.51
C SER A 49 20.23 4.55 27.03
N GLY A 50 19.29 4.89 26.16
CA GLY A 50 17.85 4.70 26.37
C GLY A 50 17.37 3.48 25.57
N LEU A 51 17.35 2.32 26.21
CA LEU A 51 16.86 1.07 25.62
C LEU A 51 15.31 1.10 25.62
N GLU A 52 14.70 1.74 24.62
CA GLU A 52 13.29 1.55 24.33
C GLU A 52 13.12 0.22 23.58
N THR A 53 12.58 -0.78 24.27
CA THR A 53 12.19 -2.05 23.66
C THR A 53 10.95 -1.82 22.80
N ASP A 54 11.17 -1.41 21.56
CA ASP A 54 10.13 -1.34 20.54
C ASP A 54 9.82 -2.77 20.04
N THR A 55 8.79 -3.37 20.62
CA THR A 55 8.25 -4.65 20.20
C THR A 55 7.76 -4.53 18.76
N GLY A 56 8.56 -5.04 17.82
CA GLY A 56 8.18 -5.20 16.42
C GLY A 56 6.77 -5.76 16.32
N ALA A 57 5.89 -4.97 15.70
CA ALA A 57 4.47 -5.27 15.55
C ALA A 57 4.25 -6.41 14.53
N THR A 58 4.75 -7.62 14.82
CA THR A 58 4.07 -8.83 14.36
C THR A 58 2.65 -8.69 14.84
N ALA A 59 1.69 -8.65 13.92
CA ALA A 59 0.28 -8.61 14.24
C ALA A 59 -0.01 -9.74 15.23
N GLN A 60 -0.04 -9.43 16.53
CA GLN A 60 -0.42 -10.40 17.54
C GLN A 60 -1.84 -10.75 17.15
N LEU A 61 -2.00 -11.97 16.61
CA LEU A 61 -3.29 -12.62 16.54
C LEU A 61 -3.81 -12.56 17.96
N VAL A 62 -4.75 -11.65 18.19
CA VAL A 62 -5.43 -11.53 19.47
C VAL A 62 -6.00 -12.91 19.71
N ILE A 63 -5.45 -13.62 20.70
CA ILE A 63 -5.96 -14.92 21.08
C ILE A 63 -7.33 -14.63 21.68
N TYR A 64 -8.35 -14.78 20.85
CA TYR A 64 -9.72 -14.56 21.27
C TYR A 64 -10.07 -15.60 22.34
N PRO A 65 -10.83 -15.22 23.37
CA PRO A 65 -11.38 -16.19 24.31
C PRO A 65 -12.11 -17.30 23.55
N THR A 66 -12.03 -18.54 24.04
CA THR A 66 -12.73 -19.72 23.48
C THR A 66 -14.24 -19.51 23.32
N GLU A 67 -14.82 -18.52 24.01
CA GLU A 67 -16.21 -18.08 23.84
C GLU A 67 -16.53 -17.58 22.42
N ILE A 68 -15.57 -16.95 21.73
CA ILE A 68 -15.77 -16.42 20.37
C ILE A 68 -16.00 -17.54 19.35
N ASP A 69 -15.31 -18.67 19.50
CA ASP A 69 -15.50 -19.80 18.60
C ASP A 69 -16.86 -20.48 18.80
N ALA A 70 -17.45 -20.37 20.00
CA ALA A 70 -18.81 -20.84 20.23
C ALA A 70 -19.84 -19.99 19.45
N PHE A 71 -19.64 -18.67 19.36
CA PHE A 71 -20.51 -17.78 18.58
C PHE A 71 -20.46 -18.05 17.08
N ARG A 72 -19.28 -18.36 16.52
CA ARG A 72 -19.10 -18.70 15.11
C ARG A 72 -19.83 -19.97 14.66
N ARG A 73 -20.12 -20.89 15.60
CA ARG A 73 -20.84 -22.13 15.31
C ARG A 73 -22.36 -21.98 15.33
N GLN A 74 -22.87 -20.83 15.78
CA GLN A 74 -24.31 -20.58 15.78
C GLN A 74 -24.79 -20.30 14.36
N SER A 75 -26.04 -20.64 14.06
CA SER A 75 -26.67 -20.29 12.77
C SER A 75 -27.23 -18.87 12.76
N VAL A 76 -27.65 -18.37 13.93
CA VAL A 76 -28.18 -17.02 14.15
C VAL A 76 -27.70 -16.55 15.51
N LEU A 77 -27.17 -15.34 15.59
CA LEU A 77 -26.79 -14.70 16.85
C LEU A 77 -27.98 -13.95 17.45
N SER A 78 -28.31 -14.26 18.71
CA SER A 78 -29.30 -13.50 19.48
C SER A 78 -28.80 -12.08 19.77
N ALA A 79 -29.71 -11.16 20.10
CA ALA A 79 -29.35 -9.80 20.51
C ALA A 79 -28.42 -9.78 21.75
N GLU A 80 -28.60 -10.73 22.68
CA GLU A 80 -27.73 -10.87 23.84
C GLU A 80 -26.31 -11.30 23.43
N ASN A 81 -26.19 -12.30 22.54
CA ASN A 81 -24.90 -12.74 22.03
C ASN A 81 -24.20 -11.64 21.22
N MET A 82 -24.96 -10.82 20.50
CA MET A 82 -24.46 -9.63 19.80
C MET A 82 -23.86 -8.63 20.80
N THR A 83 -24.59 -8.27 21.86
CA THR A 83 -24.08 -7.35 22.89
C THR A 83 -22.81 -7.89 23.55
N ARG A 84 -22.78 -9.20 23.85
CA ARG A 84 -21.57 -9.86 24.40
C ARG A 84 -20.40 -9.82 23.42
N LEU A 85 -20.64 -10.14 22.15
CA LEU A 85 -19.61 -10.07 21.10
C LEU A 85 -19.03 -8.66 21.00
N THR A 86 -19.88 -7.63 20.91
CA THR A 86 -19.44 -6.25 20.85
C THR A 86 -18.65 -5.85 22.09
N ALA A 87 -19.07 -6.27 23.29
CA ALA A 87 -18.33 -6.01 24.52
C ALA A 87 -16.94 -6.65 24.53
N VAL A 88 -16.80 -7.89 24.04
CA VAL A 88 -15.50 -8.57 23.92
C VAL A 88 -14.61 -7.87 22.91
N LEU A 89 -15.14 -7.48 21.74
CA LEU A 89 -14.40 -6.75 20.72
C LEU A 89 -13.93 -5.38 21.23
N LYS A 90 -14.77 -4.66 21.98
CA LYS A 90 -14.41 -3.41 22.66
C LYS A 90 -13.31 -3.60 23.70
N GLY A 91 -13.40 -4.66 24.51
CA GLY A 91 -12.37 -4.98 25.51
C GLY A 91 -11.01 -5.29 24.89
N ALA A 92 -10.99 -5.78 23.65
CA ALA A 92 -9.79 -6.05 22.87
C ALA A 92 -9.39 -4.92 21.91
N ALA A 93 -10.13 -3.79 21.90
CA ALA A 93 -9.97 -2.73 20.91
C ALA A 93 -8.74 -1.86 21.19
N HIS A 94 -7.57 -2.36 20.83
CA HIS A 94 -6.44 -1.48 20.51
C HIS A 94 -6.70 -0.86 19.12
N PRO A 95 -6.37 0.42 18.86
CA PRO A 95 -6.59 1.05 17.54
C PRO A 95 -5.97 0.30 16.35
N ASN A 96 -4.90 -0.46 16.63
CA ASN A 96 -4.18 -1.29 15.67
C ASN A 96 -4.54 -2.79 15.74
N ALA A 97 -5.39 -3.20 16.68
CA ALA A 97 -5.89 -4.57 16.73
C ALA A 97 -6.81 -4.84 15.53
N VAL A 98 -6.85 -6.10 15.10
CA VAL A 98 -7.78 -6.55 14.06
C VAL A 98 -9.15 -6.74 14.69
N VAL A 99 -10.15 -6.05 14.16
CA VAL A 99 -11.56 -6.34 14.45
C VAL A 99 -11.96 -7.54 13.60
N ASP A 100 -12.02 -8.72 14.21
CA ASP A 100 -12.35 -9.96 13.51
C ASP A 100 -13.85 -10.26 13.62
N LEU A 101 -14.56 -10.08 12.51
CA LEU A 101 -15.95 -10.47 12.29
C LEU A 101 -16.06 -11.63 11.28
N SER A 102 -14.95 -12.31 11.00
CA SER A 102 -14.93 -13.42 10.05
C SER A 102 -15.75 -14.61 10.55
N ARG A 103 -16.45 -15.26 9.62
CA ARG A 103 -17.23 -16.49 9.84
C ARG A 103 -18.37 -16.40 10.85
N PHE A 104 -18.68 -15.22 11.39
CA PHE A 104 -19.88 -15.07 12.20
C PHE A 104 -21.12 -15.02 11.28
N PRO A 105 -22.26 -15.60 11.71
CA PRO A 105 -23.52 -15.59 10.98
C PRO A 105 -24.23 -14.22 11.10
N LEU A 106 -23.53 -13.13 10.77
CA LEU A 106 -24.02 -11.77 10.91
C LEU A 106 -24.71 -11.29 9.63
N THR A 107 -25.82 -10.59 9.79
CA THR A 107 -26.43 -9.80 8.71
C THR A 107 -25.66 -8.49 8.47
N ALA A 108 -25.88 -7.86 7.32
CA ALA A 108 -25.24 -6.59 6.96
C ALA A 108 -25.48 -5.51 8.04
N ASN A 109 -26.72 -5.37 8.50
CA ASN A 109 -27.08 -4.38 9.51
C ASN A 109 -26.41 -4.66 10.87
N GLN A 110 -26.27 -5.93 11.24
CA GLN A 110 -25.56 -6.32 12.46
C GLN A 110 -24.06 -5.99 12.38
N ILE A 111 -23.42 -6.27 11.23
CA ILE A 111 -22.02 -5.89 10.99
C ILE A 111 -21.85 -4.39 11.15
N LEU A 112 -22.66 -3.59 10.45
CA LEU A 112 -22.57 -2.14 10.50
C LEU A 112 -22.83 -1.58 11.91
N SER A 113 -23.80 -2.14 12.64
CA SER A 113 -24.10 -1.75 14.03
C SER A 113 -22.94 -2.06 14.98
N ILE A 114 -22.29 -3.23 14.86
CA ILE A 114 -21.08 -3.55 15.67
C ILE A 114 -19.97 -2.54 15.35
N LEU A 115 -19.70 -2.27 14.08
CA LEU A 115 -18.63 -1.37 13.67
C LEU A 115 -18.90 0.08 14.14
N GLU A 116 -20.15 0.53 14.13
CA GLU A 116 -20.56 1.84 14.63
C GLU A 116 -20.29 1.99 16.13
N GLU A 117 -20.45 0.89 16.88
CA GLU A 117 -20.15 0.85 18.30
C GLU A 117 -18.65 0.83 18.62
N LEU A 118 -17.81 0.29 17.74
CA LEU A 118 -16.36 0.20 17.94
C LEU A 118 -15.66 1.53 17.62
N ARG A 119 -16.17 2.31 16.65
CA ARG A 119 -15.75 3.66 16.22
C ARG A 119 -14.30 3.86 15.76
N ASP A 120 -13.30 3.31 16.44
CA ASP A 120 -11.88 3.57 16.17
C ASP A 120 -11.11 2.26 15.99
N PHE A 121 -11.12 1.76 14.77
CA PHE A 121 -10.32 0.62 14.35
C PHE A 121 -9.66 0.94 13.01
N ARG A 122 -8.48 0.37 12.79
CA ARG A 122 -7.74 0.52 11.53
C ARG A 122 -7.70 -0.74 10.69
N ARG A 123 -8.04 -1.90 11.29
CA ARG A 123 -7.95 -3.21 10.66
C ARG A 123 -9.23 -4.00 10.87
N LEU A 124 -9.85 -4.45 9.79
CA LEU A 124 -11.13 -5.16 9.81
C LEU A 124 -11.02 -6.48 9.04
N ASP A 125 -11.35 -7.60 9.69
CA ASP A 125 -11.55 -8.88 9.02
C ASP A 125 -13.03 -9.21 8.94
N VAL A 126 -13.57 -9.29 7.73
CA VAL A 126 -14.95 -9.71 7.45
C VAL A 126 -14.97 -10.90 6.49
N SER A 127 -13.86 -11.63 6.41
CA SER A 127 -13.74 -12.77 5.51
C SER A 127 -14.80 -13.84 5.78
N HIS A 128 -15.20 -14.53 4.72
CA HIS A 128 -16.28 -15.52 4.71
C HIS A 128 -17.66 -14.98 5.09
N SER A 129 -17.87 -13.66 5.14
CA SER A 129 -19.19 -13.09 5.40
C SER A 129 -20.00 -12.94 4.11
N GLN A 130 -21.08 -13.72 3.97
CA GLN A 130 -22.02 -13.61 2.84
C GLN A 130 -22.85 -12.33 2.88
N ALA A 131 -22.85 -11.62 4.00
CA ALA A 131 -23.57 -10.36 4.16
C ALA A 131 -22.77 -9.14 3.67
N VAL A 132 -21.47 -9.29 3.36
CA VAL A 132 -20.62 -8.19 2.89
C VAL A 132 -20.55 -8.21 1.36
N ASP A 133 -21.58 -7.64 0.75
CA ASP A 133 -21.61 -7.36 -0.69
C ASP A 133 -20.92 -6.02 -1.03
N ASN A 134 -20.96 -5.63 -2.31
CA ASN A 134 -20.39 -4.37 -2.80
C ASN A 134 -20.99 -3.13 -2.09
N HIS A 135 -22.28 -3.14 -1.77
CA HIS A 135 -22.94 -2.01 -1.10
C HIS A 135 -22.44 -1.86 0.34
N VAL A 136 -22.35 -2.96 1.09
CA VAL A 136 -21.85 -2.97 2.47
C VAL A 136 -20.37 -2.60 2.49
N PHE A 137 -19.56 -3.15 1.59
CA PHE A 137 -18.15 -2.80 1.47
C PHE A 137 -17.94 -1.31 1.19
N LEU A 138 -18.68 -0.74 0.23
CA LEU A 138 -18.65 0.69 -0.05
C LEU A 138 -19.10 1.53 1.16
N HIS A 139 -20.13 1.08 1.89
CA HIS A 139 -20.56 1.75 3.12
C HIS A 139 -19.44 1.77 4.16
N ILE A 140 -18.75 0.65 4.36
CA ILE A 140 -17.60 0.56 5.28
C ILE A 140 -16.51 1.56 4.89
N LEU A 141 -16.08 1.59 3.62
CA LEU A 141 -15.08 2.55 3.14
C LEU A 141 -15.54 4.02 3.26
N LYS A 142 -16.85 4.27 3.14
CA LYS A 142 -17.42 5.60 3.29
C LYS A 142 -17.43 6.06 4.75
N THR A 143 -17.80 5.17 5.66
CA THR A 143 -17.98 5.50 7.08
C THR A 143 -16.65 5.54 7.84
N TYR A 144 -15.75 4.59 7.60
CA TYR A 144 -14.53 4.41 8.41
C TYR A 144 -13.28 4.93 7.70
N LYS A 145 -13.08 6.25 7.72
CA LYS A 145 -11.94 6.92 7.04
C LYS A 145 -10.55 6.58 7.56
N ARG A 146 -10.47 6.00 8.76
CA ARG A 146 -9.22 5.54 9.37
C ARG A 146 -8.90 4.08 9.07
N LEU A 147 -9.80 3.38 8.36
CA LEU A 147 -9.56 2.02 7.93
C LEU A 147 -8.36 2.01 6.98
N ARG A 148 -7.37 1.18 7.31
CA ARG A 148 -6.12 0.98 6.58
C ARG A 148 -5.99 -0.44 6.03
N TRP A 149 -6.52 -1.44 6.74
CA TRP A 149 -6.44 -2.84 6.35
C TRP A 149 -7.83 -3.47 6.37
N ILE A 150 -8.21 -4.16 5.29
CA ILE A 150 -9.46 -4.91 5.25
C ILE A 150 -9.31 -6.27 4.58
N ASN A 151 -9.85 -7.31 5.21
CA ASN A 151 -9.92 -8.66 4.66
C ASN A 151 -11.34 -8.98 4.22
N ILE A 152 -11.53 -9.16 2.91
CA ILE A 152 -12.81 -9.50 2.26
C ILE A 152 -12.71 -10.83 1.50
N LEU A 153 -11.79 -11.72 1.90
CA LEU A 153 -11.67 -13.04 1.30
C LEU A 153 -12.97 -13.83 1.46
N HIS A 154 -13.41 -14.47 0.36
CA HIS A 154 -14.64 -15.26 0.33
C HIS A 154 -15.94 -14.49 0.63
N CYS A 155 -15.94 -13.17 0.45
CA CYS A 155 -17.16 -12.36 0.37
C CYS A 155 -17.75 -12.37 -1.05
N PRO A 156 -19.05 -12.09 -1.24
CA PRO A 156 -19.70 -11.98 -2.56
C PRO A 156 -19.37 -10.65 -3.26
N ILE A 157 -18.09 -10.33 -3.38
CA ILE A 157 -17.56 -9.17 -4.09
C ILE A 157 -16.72 -9.72 -5.24
N SER A 158 -17.09 -9.42 -6.47
CA SER A 158 -16.33 -9.85 -7.64
C SER A 158 -15.14 -8.94 -7.93
N THR A 159 -14.23 -9.41 -8.79
CA THR A 159 -13.16 -8.57 -9.34
C THR A 159 -13.72 -7.37 -10.10
N ASP A 160 -14.82 -7.55 -10.84
CA ASP A 160 -15.47 -6.48 -11.60
C ASP A 160 -16.13 -5.44 -10.67
N ASP A 161 -16.72 -5.87 -9.55
CA ASP A 161 -17.27 -4.96 -8.54
C ASP A 161 -16.19 -4.02 -7.98
N LEU A 162 -15.02 -4.57 -7.62
CA LEU A 162 -13.90 -3.77 -7.13
C LEU A 162 -13.36 -2.82 -8.20
N LYS A 163 -13.20 -3.31 -9.43
CA LYS A 163 -12.76 -2.51 -10.57
C LYS A 163 -13.71 -1.33 -10.82
N GLU A 164 -15.01 -1.59 -10.83
CA GLU A 164 -16.05 -0.57 -11.00
C GLU A 164 -15.99 0.45 -9.86
N LEU A 165 -15.87 -0.02 -8.62
CA LEU A 165 -15.82 0.84 -7.43
C LEU A 165 -14.60 1.76 -7.43
N MET A 166 -13.44 1.22 -7.79
CA MET A 166 -12.18 1.96 -7.87
C MET A 166 -12.17 2.95 -9.03
N THR A 167 -12.82 2.63 -10.15
CA THR A 167 -13.01 3.57 -11.26
C THR A 167 -13.94 4.72 -10.85
N LYS A 168 -15.05 4.42 -10.16
CA LYS A 168 -16.08 5.41 -9.82
C LYS A 168 -15.70 6.33 -8.67
N ASP A 169 -15.01 5.81 -7.64
CA ASP A 169 -14.67 6.58 -6.44
C ASP A 169 -13.26 6.24 -5.92
N PRO A 170 -12.20 6.53 -6.72
CA PRO A 170 -10.81 6.17 -6.38
C PRO A 170 -10.33 6.81 -5.07
N GLN A 171 -10.92 7.95 -4.68
CA GLN A 171 -10.57 8.67 -3.45
C GLN A 171 -10.80 7.85 -2.18
N ARG A 172 -11.72 6.87 -2.21
CA ARG A 172 -12.03 6.02 -1.04
C ARG A 172 -10.91 5.06 -0.68
N PHE A 173 -10.04 4.77 -1.64
CA PHE A 173 -8.97 3.80 -1.48
C PHE A 173 -7.66 4.44 -0.99
N ARG A 174 -7.60 5.78 -0.88
CA ARG A 174 -6.38 6.52 -0.49
C ARG A 174 -5.96 6.35 0.97
N SER A 175 -6.86 5.88 1.84
CA SER A 175 -6.52 5.55 3.23
C SER A 175 -6.20 4.08 3.40
N ILE A 176 -6.44 3.26 2.38
CA ILE A 176 -6.31 1.81 2.45
C ILE A 176 -4.90 1.42 2.03
N GLU A 177 -4.21 0.75 2.93
CA GLU A 177 -2.88 0.15 2.76
C GLU A 177 -3.01 -1.27 2.20
N THR A 178 -4.02 -2.02 2.65
CA THR A 178 -4.20 -3.43 2.25
C THR A 178 -5.67 -3.79 2.06
N ILE A 179 -5.95 -4.48 0.95
CA ILE A 179 -7.19 -5.20 0.72
C ILE A 179 -6.85 -6.66 0.43
N LEU A 180 -7.26 -7.59 1.31
CA LEU A 180 -7.15 -9.01 1.03
C LEU A 180 -8.37 -9.47 0.22
N HIS A 181 -8.16 -9.61 -1.08
CA HIS A 181 -9.13 -10.07 -2.05
C HIS A 181 -8.42 -10.85 -3.17
N PRO A 182 -9.02 -11.91 -3.76
CA PRO A 182 -8.35 -12.72 -4.79
C PRO A 182 -7.77 -11.89 -5.95
N ALA A 183 -8.43 -10.80 -6.35
CA ALA A 183 -7.94 -9.89 -7.41
C ALA A 183 -6.54 -9.30 -7.14
N PHE A 184 -6.10 -9.20 -5.89
CA PHE A 184 -4.82 -8.60 -5.50
C PHE A 184 -3.77 -9.63 -5.06
N LEU A 185 -4.14 -10.91 -4.99
CA LEU A 185 -3.27 -11.99 -4.49
C LEU A 185 -2.66 -12.85 -5.60
N THR A 186 -3.07 -12.67 -6.86
CA THR A 186 -2.59 -13.46 -8.01
C THR A 186 -1.19 -13.08 -8.49
N GLY A 187 -0.66 -11.95 -8.02
CA GLY A 187 0.60 -11.39 -8.53
C GLY A 187 0.56 -10.80 -9.91
N LYS A 188 -0.63 -10.72 -10.51
CA LYS A 188 -0.88 -10.04 -11.77
C LYS A 188 -2.17 -9.27 -11.63
N LEU A 189 -2.06 -7.95 -11.47
CA LEU A 189 -3.20 -7.06 -11.56
C LEU A 189 -3.72 -7.09 -13.01
N PRO A 190 -5.04 -7.23 -13.24
CA PRO A 190 -5.61 -7.13 -14.58
C PRO A 190 -5.20 -5.82 -15.27
N ALA A 191 -4.92 -5.85 -16.57
CA ALA A 191 -4.44 -4.68 -17.31
C ALA A 191 -5.44 -3.50 -17.31
N ASP A 192 -6.73 -3.80 -17.14
CA ASP A 192 -7.85 -2.89 -17.09
C ASP A 192 -8.22 -2.42 -15.67
N PHE A 193 -7.47 -2.84 -14.65
CA PHE A 193 -7.67 -2.37 -13.29
C PHE A 193 -7.22 -0.91 -13.14
N PRO A 194 -7.95 -0.06 -12.40
CA PRO A 194 -7.55 1.32 -12.15
C PRO A 194 -6.15 1.39 -11.55
N LYS A 195 -5.28 2.19 -12.17
CA LYS A 195 -3.90 2.41 -11.76
C LYS A 195 -3.85 3.71 -10.94
N ALA A 196 -3.86 3.61 -9.61
CA ALA A 196 -3.83 4.80 -8.77
C ALA A 196 -2.44 5.46 -8.74
N PHE A 197 -1.39 4.64 -8.76
CA PHE A 197 -0.01 5.09 -8.77
C PHE A 197 0.86 4.24 -9.68
N ARG A 198 1.84 4.87 -10.32
CA ARG A 198 2.85 4.20 -11.15
C ARG A 198 4.24 4.72 -10.80
N VAL A 199 5.16 3.79 -10.56
CA VAL A 199 6.61 4.08 -10.56
C VAL A 199 7.20 3.59 -11.86
N THR A 200 7.96 4.43 -12.54
CA THR A 200 8.82 4.03 -13.65
C THR A 200 10.27 4.24 -13.24
N TYR A 201 11.06 3.17 -13.30
CA TYR A 201 12.48 3.19 -13.05
C TYR A 201 13.24 3.08 -14.37
N ILE A 202 14.13 4.04 -14.61
CA ILE A 202 14.94 4.16 -15.82
C ILE A 202 16.40 3.99 -15.42
N THR A 203 17.04 2.96 -15.97
CA THR A 203 18.49 2.71 -15.83
C THR A 203 19.20 2.90 -17.15
N ASP A 204 20.45 3.37 -17.09
CA ASP A 204 21.34 3.46 -18.26
C ASP A 204 21.65 2.09 -18.89
N ASP A 205 21.52 1.01 -18.11
CA ASP A 205 21.66 -0.37 -18.59
C ASP A 205 20.44 -0.74 -19.47
N TRP A 206 20.48 -0.31 -20.73
CA TRP A 206 19.50 -0.63 -21.76
C TRP A 206 19.35 -2.15 -21.92
N PRO A 207 18.12 -2.71 -22.12
CA PRO A 207 16.83 -2.06 -22.36
C PRO A 207 15.84 -2.13 -21.16
N GLY A 208 16.32 -2.20 -19.93
CA GLY A 208 15.47 -2.53 -18.77
C GLY A 208 14.66 -1.37 -18.21
N TYR A 209 13.54 -1.00 -18.83
CA TYR A 209 12.53 -0.19 -18.13
C TYR A 209 11.68 -1.09 -17.25
N GLU A 210 11.69 -0.86 -15.95
CA GLU A 210 10.73 -1.49 -15.05
C GLU A 210 9.70 -0.46 -14.61
N HIS A 211 8.43 -0.81 -14.72
CA HIS A 211 7.37 -0.02 -14.12
C HIS A 211 6.52 -0.89 -13.21
N VAL A 212 6.07 -0.27 -12.13
CA VAL A 212 5.23 -0.90 -11.13
C VAL A 212 3.99 -0.05 -10.96
N THR A 213 2.84 -0.70 -11.05
CA THR A 213 1.55 -0.04 -10.84
C THR A 213 0.90 -0.54 -9.56
N LEU A 214 0.36 0.39 -8.79
CA LEU A 214 -0.38 0.11 -7.57
C LEU A 214 -1.86 0.49 -7.80
N PRO A 215 -2.80 -0.43 -7.51
CA PRO A 215 -4.22 -0.15 -7.65
C PRO A 215 -4.70 0.86 -6.59
N PHE A 216 -4.08 0.86 -5.42
CA PHE A 216 -4.36 1.77 -4.31
C PHE A 216 -3.09 1.93 -3.47
N PHE A 217 -3.05 2.97 -2.64
CA PHE A 217 -1.93 3.27 -1.76
C PHE A 217 -2.41 4.19 -0.62
N SER A 218 -1.76 4.11 0.53
CA SER A 218 -1.81 5.19 1.52
C SER A 218 -0.70 6.21 1.25
N ALA A 219 -0.92 7.48 1.62
CA ALA A 219 0.10 8.51 1.46
C ALA A 219 1.39 8.17 2.21
N ASP A 220 1.27 7.65 3.44
CA ASP A 220 2.40 7.24 4.28
C ASP A 220 3.22 6.13 3.59
N GLN A 221 2.53 5.10 3.08
CA GLN A 221 3.15 4.00 2.35
C GLN A 221 3.84 4.50 1.08
N LEU A 222 3.21 5.41 0.35
CA LEU A 222 3.78 5.94 -0.88
C LEU A 222 5.08 6.71 -0.59
N VAL A 223 5.05 7.64 0.37
CA VAL A 223 6.22 8.44 0.75
C VAL A 223 7.37 7.52 1.17
N GLN A 224 7.09 6.58 2.07
CA GLN A 224 8.08 5.59 2.50
C GLN A 224 8.68 4.81 1.33
N ASN A 225 7.83 4.28 0.44
CA ASN A 225 8.30 3.50 -0.71
C ASN A 225 9.16 4.34 -1.66
N ILE A 226 8.89 5.64 -1.80
CA ILE A 226 9.74 6.55 -2.59
C ILE A 226 11.13 6.67 -1.96
N PHE A 227 11.21 6.93 -0.64
CA PHE A 227 12.50 7.00 0.04
C PHE A 227 13.27 5.69 -0.04
N ASP A 228 12.57 4.56 0.12
CA ASP A 228 13.18 3.25 0.00
C ASP A 228 13.75 3.02 -1.40
N ILE A 229 13.02 3.40 -2.44
CA ILE A 229 13.50 3.33 -3.82
C ILE A 229 14.75 4.19 -3.98
N LEU A 230 14.71 5.45 -3.55
CA LEU A 230 15.83 6.39 -3.69
C LEU A 230 17.07 5.94 -2.89
N PHE A 231 16.87 5.43 -1.69
CA PHE A 231 17.95 4.93 -0.84
C PHE A 231 18.63 3.72 -1.48
N ASN A 232 17.84 2.76 -2.00
CA ASN A 232 18.39 1.57 -2.62
C ASN A 232 19.02 1.84 -3.99
N ILE A 233 18.59 2.88 -4.74
CA ILE A 233 19.24 3.28 -6.00
C ILE A 233 20.68 3.71 -5.78
N ARG A 234 20.98 4.38 -4.65
CA ARG A 234 22.33 4.83 -4.32
C ARG A 234 23.24 3.69 -3.88
N SER A 235 22.69 2.65 -3.26
CA SER A 235 23.44 1.46 -2.91
C SER A 235 23.54 0.54 -4.13
N SER A 236 24.71 0.45 -4.76
CA SER A 236 24.96 -0.38 -5.95
C SER A 236 24.74 -1.91 -5.76
N PHE A 237 24.17 -2.32 -4.63
CA PHE A 237 23.95 -3.68 -4.22
C PHE A 237 22.47 -4.06 -4.36
N ARG A 238 22.22 -5.17 -5.08
CA ARG A 238 20.99 -5.99 -5.10
C ARG A 238 19.75 -5.30 -4.56
N MET A 239 19.24 -4.33 -5.33
CA MET A 239 17.94 -3.73 -5.03
C MET A 239 16.89 -4.86 -4.99
N PRO A 240 16.06 -4.94 -3.93
CA PRO A 240 14.85 -5.74 -3.96
C PRO A 240 14.03 -5.36 -5.18
N SER A 241 13.27 -6.29 -5.78
CA SER A 241 12.50 -5.95 -6.99
C SER A 241 11.66 -4.69 -6.73
N LEU A 242 11.59 -3.76 -7.70
CA LEU A 242 10.83 -2.52 -7.55
C LEU A 242 9.39 -2.80 -7.11
N THR A 243 8.85 -3.91 -7.61
CA THR A 243 7.58 -4.51 -7.22
C THR A 243 7.50 -4.73 -5.70
N THR A 244 8.49 -5.42 -5.11
CA THR A 244 8.56 -5.67 -3.66
C THR A 244 8.61 -4.37 -2.87
N VAL A 245 9.43 -3.40 -3.29
CA VAL A 245 9.54 -2.13 -2.57
C VAL A 245 8.21 -1.39 -2.60
N ALA A 246 7.64 -1.20 -3.79
CA ALA A 246 6.44 -0.41 -4.01
C ALA A 246 5.18 -0.98 -3.35
N SER A 247 5.12 -2.28 -3.06
CA SER A 247 3.97 -2.88 -2.34
C SER A 247 4.21 -3.23 -0.89
N SER A 248 5.41 -2.97 -0.39
CA SER A 248 5.70 -3.16 1.00
C SER A 248 5.20 -1.99 1.84
N HIS A 249 5.03 -2.23 3.13
CA HIS A 249 4.89 -1.20 4.14
C HIS A 249 5.87 -1.56 5.26
N LEU A 250 6.61 -0.57 5.75
CA LEU A 250 7.56 -0.75 6.83
C LEU A 250 7.08 0.03 8.06
N ALA A 251 6.75 -0.69 9.13
CA ALA A 251 6.49 -0.02 10.39
C ALA A 251 7.77 0.69 10.87
N GLN A 252 7.62 1.83 11.54
CA GLN A 252 8.76 2.54 12.12
C GLN A 252 9.62 1.57 12.96
N GLY A 253 10.94 1.59 12.76
CA GLY A 253 11.89 0.72 13.47
C GLY A 253 11.97 -0.74 12.98
N GLN A 254 11.12 -1.15 12.03
CA GLN A 254 11.16 -2.51 11.49
C GLN A 254 12.38 -2.70 10.56
N ASN A 255 12.95 -3.91 10.54
CA ASN A 255 14.01 -4.22 9.56
C ASN A 255 13.41 -4.43 8.17
N TRP A 256 14.24 -4.18 7.15
CA TRP A 256 13.86 -4.40 5.75
C TRP A 256 13.31 -5.81 5.48
N PHE A 257 13.93 -6.83 6.06
CA PHE A 257 13.57 -8.24 5.84
C PHE A 257 12.25 -8.66 6.51
N ASP A 258 11.74 -7.84 7.44
CA ASP A 258 10.53 -8.15 8.20
C ASP A 258 9.26 -7.55 7.56
N ARG A 259 9.39 -6.80 6.46
CA ARG A 259 8.28 -6.11 5.79
C ARG A 259 7.14 -7.05 5.41
N ALA A 260 5.92 -6.60 5.68
CA ALA A 260 4.73 -7.25 5.13
C ALA A 260 4.56 -6.80 3.67
N ILE A 261 4.55 -7.74 2.73
CA ILE A 261 4.13 -7.49 1.35
C ILE A 261 2.61 -7.53 1.34
N GLN A 262 1.98 -6.35 1.20
CA GLN A 262 0.54 -6.20 1.38
C GLN A 262 -0.24 -6.29 0.07
N ILE A 263 0.41 -5.91 -1.02
CA ILE A 263 -0.15 -5.94 -2.36
C ILE A 263 0.84 -6.73 -3.23
N VAL A 264 0.35 -7.50 -4.18
CA VAL A 264 1.25 -7.97 -5.25
C VAL A 264 1.05 -7.04 -6.45
N PRO A 265 2.03 -6.18 -6.77
CA PRO A 265 1.86 -5.21 -7.84
C PRO A 265 1.61 -5.86 -9.19
N GLY A 266 0.90 -5.15 -10.05
CA GLY A 266 0.86 -5.49 -11.46
C GLY A 266 2.23 -5.25 -12.08
N ARG A 267 2.83 -6.30 -12.63
CA ARG A 267 3.90 -6.17 -13.62
C ARG A 267 3.21 -6.17 -14.98
N ASP A 268 3.24 -5.06 -15.69
CA ASP A 268 2.69 -4.94 -17.05
C ASP A 268 3.66 -5.67 -18.01
N LEU A 269 3.67 -7.00 -17.91
CA LEU A 269 4.48 -7.86 -18.79
C LEU A 269 3.80 -8.10 -20.14
N ASP A 270 2.49 -7.82 -20.22
CA ASP A 270 1.71 -7.99 -21.44
C ASP A 270 1.75 -6.76 -22.34
N ASP A 271 2.39 -5.67 -21.89
CA ASP A 271 2.68 -4.52 -22.73
C ASP A 271 3.84 -4.87 -23.69
N ARG A 272 3.52 -5.70 -24.69
CA ARG A 272 4.32 -5.93 -25.89
C ARG A 272 4.36 -4.71 -26.81
N SER A 273 3.88 -3.54 -26.35
CA SER A 273 4.19 -2.31 -27.05
C SER A 273 5.70 -2.25 -27.22
N ASP A 274 6.12 -2.06 -28.47
CA ASP A 274 7.51 -1.84 -28.80
C ASP A 274 8.13 -0.94 -27.72
N PHE A 275 9.30 -1.33 -27.20
CA PHE A 275 10.09 -0.69 -26.12
C PHE A 275 10.42 0.81 -26.34
N ARG A 276 9.73 1.48 -27.25
CA ARG A 276 10.00 2.79 -27.83
C ARG A 276 8.95 3.85 -27.53
N ALA A 277 7.78 3.49 -26.98
CA ALA A 277 6.75 4.48 -26.65
C ALA A 277 6.61 4.63 -25.13
N TYR A 278 7.07 5.77 -24.60
CA TYR A 278 6.68 6.18 -23.26
C TYR A 278 5.15 6.35 -23.23
N VAL A 279 4.45 5.38 -22.65
CA VAL A 279 3.00 5.49 -22.47
C VAL A 279 2.76 6.43 -21.30
N HIS A 280 2.37 7.68 -21.60
CA HIS A 280 1.82 8.58 -20.61
C HIS A 280 0.59 7.98 -19.96
N GLN A 281 0.60 7.94 -18.63
CA GLN A 281 -0.60 7.59 -17.91
C GLN A 281 -1.53 8.81 -17.90
N ARG A 282 -2.66 8.73 -18.61
CA ARG A 282 -3.66 9.83 -18.67
C ARG A 282 -4.34 10.09 -17.33
N GLU A 283 -4.37 9.11 -16.43
CA GLU A 283 -5.10 9.16 -15.17
C GLU A 283 -4.29 8.50 -14.04
N GLY A 284 -4.05 9.23 -12.95
CA GLY A 284 -3.33 8.75 -11.77
C GLY A 284 -2.07 9.55 -11.45
N TYR A 285 -1.33 9.12 -10.42
CA TYR A 285 -0.04 9.72 -10.05
C TYR A 285 1.10 8.89 -10.64
N GLN A 286 2.12 9.57 -11.17
CA GLN A 286 3.30 8.92 -11.75
C GLN A 286 4.57 9.49 -11.11
N LEU A 287 5.48 8.58 -10.71
CA LEU A 287 6.84 8.92 -10.33
C LEU A 287 7.80 8.30 -11.36
N VAL A 288 8.64 9.14 -11.96
CA VAL A 288 9.72 8.70 -12.84
C VAL A 288 11.03 8.89 -12.11
N VAL A 289 11.79 7.82 -11.95
CA VAL A 289 13.10 7.84 -11.31
C VAL A 289 14.16 7.44 -12.33
N GLN A 290 15.03 8.38 -12.67
CA GLN A 290 16.17 8.14 -13.54
C GLN A 290 17.43 8.00 -12.68
N ALA A 291 18.09 6.85 -12.79
CA ALA A 291 19.36 6.59 -12.12
C ALA A 291 20.49 6.62 -13.15
N ASN A 292 21.24 7.72 -13.17
CA ASN A 292 22.45 7.81 -13.97
C ASN A 292 23.60 7.18 -13.18
N ARG A 293 24.26 6.15 -13.72
CA ARG A 293 25.57 5.77 -13.22
C ARG A 293 26.51 6.90 -13.57
N ASN A 294 27.01 7.62 -12.56
CA ASN A 294 28.23 8.37 -12.73
C ASN A 294 29.34 7.33 -12.99
N GLU A 295 29.52 6.97 -14.26
CA GLU A 295 30.77 6.39 -14.73
C GLU A 295 31.82 7.42 -14.38
N GLY A 296 32.60 7.13 -13.34
CA GLY A 296 33.63 8.04 -12.88
C GLY A 296 34.47 8.47 -14.07
N CYS A 297 34.65 9.79 -14.21
CA CYS A 297 35.82 10.30 -14.88
C CYS A 297 37.03 9.56 -14.30
N THR A 298 37.54 8.57 -15.03
CA THR A 298 38.93 8.17 -14.89
C THR A 298 39.73 9.40 -15.26
N GLU A 299 40.19 10.15 -14.25
CA GLU A 299 41.25 11.12 -14.43
C GLU A 299 42.42 10.38 -15.09
N PHE A 300 42.71 10.74 -16.35
CA PHE A 300 43.92 10.38 -17.07
C PHE A 300 44.99 11.44 -16.84
#